data_AF-A0A928A0P9-F1
#
_entry.id   AF-A0A928A0P9-F1
#
_cell.length_a   1.000
_cell.length_b   1.000
_cell.length_c   1.000
_cell.angle_alpha   90.00
_cell.angle_beta   90.00
_cell.angle_gamma   90.00
#
_symmetry.space_group_name_H-M   'P 1'
#
loop_
_entity.id
_entity.type
_entity.pdbx_description
1 polymer ?
#
loop_
_entity_poly.entity_id
_entity_poly.type
_entity_poly.pdbx_seq_one_letter_code
_entity_poly.pdbx_strand_id
1 'polypeptide(L)'
;MRKTTKHKVYTLEEKIQIVLLYLDRHMGVTQIVRDFDLADDGVLYRWVKQYKETGTIIEKRGRGTKLEIPNKGRPRKTPEKTLEEMSKEELIERVRLLEDIKKSLACLDEQQKKNTK
;
A
#
# COMPACT_ATOMS: atom_id res chain seq x y z
N MET A 1 -4.81 -15.70 -27.92
CA MET A 1 -4.30 -14.79 -26.85
C MET A 1 -5.42 -14.49 -25.87
N ARG A 2 -5.22 -14.67 -24.56
CA ARG A 2 -6.18 -14.21 -23.54
C ARG A 2 -6.09 -12.67 -23.45
N LYS A 3 -7.20 -11.97 -23.68
CA LYS A 3 -7.25 -10.51 -23.52
C LYS A 3 -7.27 -10.18 -22.03
N THR A 4 -6.36 -9.33 -21.57
CA THR A 4 -6.37 -8.80 -20.21
C THR A 4 -7.21 -7.53 -20.21
N THR A 5 -8.41 -7.59 -19.63
CA THR A 5 -9.26 -6.40 -19.45
C THR A 5 -8.78 -5.62 -18.23
N LYS A 6 -8.58 -4.32 -18.38
CA LYS A 6 -8.31 -3.43 -17.26
C LYS A 6 -9.64 -3.15 -16.55
N HIS A 7 -9.77 -3.54 -15.30
CA HIS A 7 -10.95 -3.24 -14.49
C HIS A 7 -10.79 -1.92 -13.75
N LYS A 8 -11.90 -1.23 -13.50
CA LYS A 8 -11.96 -0.02 -12.67
C LYS A 8 -11.36 -0.29 -11.29
N VAL A 9 -10.56 0.66 -10.81
CA VAL A 9 -10.02 0.66 -9.44
C VAL A 9 -10.98 1.47 -8.57
N TYR A 10 -11.32 0.92 -7.42
CA TYR A 10 -12.23 1.54 -6.46
C TYR A 10 -11.48 1.85 -5.18
N THR A 11 -11.72 3.01 -4.60
CA THR A 11 -11.29 3.40 -3.26
C THR A 11 -12.01 2.59 -2.18
N LEU A 12 -11.61 2.73 -0.92
CA LEU A 12 -12.28 2.04 0.19
C LEU A 12 -13.70 2.57 0.38
N GLU A 13 -13.84 3.89 0.33
CA GLU A 13 -15.07 4.64 0.52
C GLU A 13 -16.11 4.26 -0.54
N GLU A 14 -15.71 4.24 -1.82
CA GLU A 14 -16.58 3.83 -2.92
C GLU A 14 -17.11 2.40 -2.73
N LYS A 15 -16.26 1.45 -2.32
CA LYS A 15 -16.69 0.07 -2.08
C LYS A 15 -17.71 -0.02 -0.95
N ILE A 16 -17.51 0.75 0.12
CA ILE A 16 -18.44 0.78 1.25
C ILE A 16 -19.79 1.34 0.80
N GLN A 17 -19.79 2.44 0.04
CA GLN A 17 -21.03 3.01 -0.52
C GLN A 17 -21.79 1.99 -1.38
N ILE A 18 -21.09 1.29 -2.27
CA ILE A 18 -21.69 0.24 -3.12
C ILE A 18 -22.31 -0.89 -2.27
N VAL A 19 -21.63 -1.31 -1.21
CA VAL A 19 -22.14 -2.35 -0.30
C VAL A 19 -23.37 -1.85 0.47
N LEU A 20 -23.37 -0.60 0.94
CA LEU A 20 -24.51 -0.02 1.63
C LEU A 20 -25.74 0.06 0.73
N LEU A 21 -25.59 0.47 -0.53
CA LEU A 21 -26.68 0.49 -1.51
C LEU A 21 -27.31 -0.90 -1.72
N TYR A 22 -26.50 -1.95 -1.68
CA TYR A 22 -26.99 -3.33 -1.73
C TYR A 22 -27.72 -3.75 -0.44
N LEU A 23 -27.16 -3.43 0.72
CA LEU A 23 -27.70 -3.83 2.02
C LEU A 23 -29.02 -3.14 2.35
N ASP A 24 -29.16 -1.88 1.97
CA ASP A 24 -30.38 -1.10 2.14
C ASP A 24 -31.47 -1.45 1.11
N ARG A 25 -31.22 -2.49 0.29
CA ARG A 25 -32.12 -3.00 -0.77
C ARG A 25 -32.53 -1.95 -1.81
N HIS A 26 -31.75 -0.88 -1.96
CA HIS A 26 -32.02 0.14 -2.98
C HIS A 26 -31.79 -0.37 -4.40
N MET A 27 -30.85 -1.30 -4.61
CA MET A 27 -30.51 -1.83 -5.93
C MET A 27 -30.22 -3.33 -5.90
N GLY A 28 -30.60 -4.03 -6.97
CA GLY A 28 -30.27 -5.44 -7.16
C GLY A 28 -28.81 -5.64 -7.57
N VAL A 29 -28.27 -6.86 -7.39
CA VAL A 29 -26.87 -7.21 -7.72
C VAL A 29 -26.54 -6.86 -9.17
N THR A 30 -27.39 -7.26 -10.13
CA THR A 30 -27.17 -7.00 -11.55
C THR A 30 -27.19 -5.51 -11.90
N GLN A 31 -28.02 -4.72 -11.21
CA GLN A 31 -28.07 -3.26 -11.39
C GLN A 31 -26.77 -2.63 -10.90
N ILE A 32 -26.34 -2.97 -9.68
CA ILE A 32 -25.09 -2.47 -9.09
C ILE A 32 -23.88 -2.84 -9.95
N VAL A 33 -23.81 -4.09 -10.41
CA VAL A 33 -22.67 -4.56 -11.22
C VAL A 33 -22.58 -3.78 -12.54
N ARG A 34 -23.71 -3.51 -13.18
CA ARG A 34 -23.74 -2.72 -14.41
C ARG A 34 -23.45 -1.24 -14.17
N ASP A 35 -24.11 -0.63 -13.20
CA ASP A 35 -24.07 0.82 -12.99
C ASP A 35 -22.70 1.27 -12.43
N PHE A 36 -22.05 0.41 -11.64
CA PHE A 36 -20.71 0.69 -11.12
C PHE A 36 -19.57 0.18 -12.01
N ASP A 37 -19.84 -0.69 -12.99
CA ASP A 37 -18.85 -1.41 -13.82
C ASP A 37 -17.99 -2.39 -13.00
N LEU A 38 -18.66 -3.25 -12.24
CA LEU A 38 -18.02 -4.34 -11.51
C LEU A 38 -17.69 -5.48 -12.46
N ALA A 39 -16.57 -6.15 -12.20
CA ALA A 39 -16.11 -7.25 -13.05
C ALA A 39 -17.07 -8.44 -13.08
N ASP A 40 -17.72 -8.72 -11.95
CA ASP A 40 -18.66 -9.83 -11.77
C ASP A 40 -19.43 -9.66 -10.45
N ASP A 41 -20.59 -10.32 -10.34
CA ASP A 41 -21.43 -10.40 -9.14
C ASP A 41 -20.62 -10.91 -7.92
N GLY A 42 -19.68 -11.83 -8.16
CA GLY A 42 -18.78 -12.35 -7.13
C GLY A 42 -17.93 -11.28 -6.43
N VAL A 43 -17.65 -10.15 -7.09
CA VAL A 43 -16.94 -9.02 -6.49
C VAL A 43 -17.78 -8.36 -5.40
N LEU A 44 -19.06 -8.11 -5.70
CA LEU A 44 -19.99 -7.49 -4.76
C LEU A 44 -20.23 -8.40 -3.54
N TYR A 45 -20.50 -9.68 -3.76
CA TYR A 45 -20.73 -10.63 -2.66
C TYR A 45 -19.53 -10.70 -1.70
N ARG A 46 -18.31 -10.69 -2.24
CA ARG A 46 -17.09 -10.67 -1.42
C ARG A 46 -17.01 -9.41 -0.56
N TRP A 47 -17.29 -8.23 -1.12
CA TRP A 47 -17.29 -6.98 -0.36
C TRP A 47 -18.37 -6.96 0.72
N VAL A 48 -19.58 -7.39 0.40
CA VAL A 48 -20.69 -7.50 1.36
C VAL A 48 -20.32 -8.43 2.50
N LYS A 49 -19.72 -9.59 2.20
CA LYS A 49 -19.27 -10.55 3.22
C LYS A 49 -18.23 -9.92 4.16
N GLN A 50 -17.20 -9.29 3.61
CA GLN A 50 -16.15 -8.62 4.40
C GLN A 50 -16.72 -7.52 5.29
N TYR A 51 -17.63 -6.72 4.74
CA TYR A 51 -18.29 -5.64 5.46
C TYR A 51 -19.14 -6.16 6.62
N LYS A 52 -19.90 -7.25 6.43
CA LYS A 52 -20.67 -7.89 7.51
C LYS A 52 -19.80 -8.48 8.63
N GLU A 53 -18.64 -9.02 8.30
CA GLU A 53 -17.74 -9.65 9.28
C GLU A 53 -16.91 -8.63 10.06
N THR A 54 -16.48 -7.53 9.43
CA THR A 54 -15.47 -6.62 9.99
C THR A 54 -15.90 -5.16 10.06
N GLY A 55 -17.08 -4.80 9.55
CA GLY A 55 -17.56 -3.42 9.43
C GLY A 55 -16.82 -2.58 8.37
N THR A 56 -15.83 -3.16 7.67
CA THR A 56 -15.04 -2.47 6.64
C THR A 56 -14.60 -3.45 5.55
N ILE A 57 -13.99 -2.94 4.48
CA ILE A 57 -13.52 -3.74 3.35
C ILE A 57 -12.01 -3.76 3.36
N ILE A 58 -11.44 -4.84 3.87
CA ILE A 58 -9.97 -4.96 4.01
C ILE A 58 -9.36 -5.38 2.67
N GLU A 59 -8.61 -4.47 2.05
CA GLU A 59 -7.78 -4.78 0.89
C GLU A 59 -6.52 -5.55 1.29
N LYS A 60 -6.51 -6.85 0.96
CA LYS A 60 -5.37 -7.75 1.20
C LYS A 60 -4.39 -7.84 0.03
N ARG A 61 -4.62 -7.12 -1.08
CA ARG A 61 -3.72 -7.17 -2.25
C ARG A 61 -2.51 -6.29 -2.05
N GLY A 62 -1.33 -6.85 -2.28
CA GLY A 62 -0.11 -6.09 -2.53
C GLY A 62 0.43 -5.25 -1.36
N ARG A 63 -0.07 -5.43 -0.12
CA ARG A 63 0.58 -4.80 1.02
C ARG A 63 1.97 -5.43 1.16
N GLY A 64 2.98 -4.62 0.89
CA GLY A 64 4.35 -4.88 1.29
C GLY A 64 4.35 -5.38 2.72
N THR A 65 5.24 -6.33 2.94
CA THR A 65 5.65 -6.84 4.23
C THR A 65 5.44 -5.86 5.38
N LYS A 66 4.68 -6.30 6.41
CA LYS A 66 4.58 -5.56 7.67
C LYS A 66 6.00 -5.23 8.18
N LEU A 67 6.17 -4.15 8.95
CA LEU A 67 7.43 -3.88 9.66
C LEU A 67 7.88 -5.08 10.50
N GLU A 68 6.92 -5.82 11.06
CA GLU A 68 7.14 -7.06 11.81
C GLU A 68 7.79 -8.18 10.97
N ILE A 69 7.60 -8.18 9.65
CA ILE A 69 8.04 -9.26 8.75
C ILE A 69 8.52 -8.64 7.44
N PRO A 70 9.64 -7.89 7.41
CA PRO A 70 10.04 -7.04 6.28
C PRO A 70 10.35 -7.79 4.96
N ASN A 71 10.55 -9.12 5.03
CA ASN A 71 11.02 -9.95 3.91
C ASN A 71 10.04 -11.08 3.46
N LYS A 72 8.76 -11.05 3.85
CA LYS A 72 7.72 -11.91 3.26
C LYS A 72 7.52 -11.65 1.76
N GLY A 73 7.62 -12.69 0.94
CA GLY A 73 7.30 -12.63 -0.48
C GLY A 73 8.47 -13.09 -1.34
N ARG A 74 8.54 -12.57 -2.57
CA ARG A 74 9.65 -12.89 -3.48
C ARG A 74 10.96 -12.36 -2.87
N PRO A 75 11.99 -13.21 -2.70
CA PRO A 75 13.28 -12.77 -2.18
C PRO A 75 13.84 -11.60 -3.00
N ARG A 76 14.47 -10.64 -2.32
CA ARG A 76 15.20 -9.57 -3.00
C ARG A 76 16.33 -10.20 -3.82
N LYS A 77 16.57 -9.69 -5.02
CA LYS A 77 17.65 -10.17 -5.90
C LYS A 77 19.04 -9.90 -5.29
N THR A 78 19.14 -8.84 -4.50
CA THR A 78 20.32 -8.46 -3.73
C THR A 78 19.89 -8.31 -2.26
N PRO A 79 20.24 -9.24 -1.38
CA PRO A 79 20.00 -9.06 0.05
C PRO A 79 20.83 -7.86 0.53
N GLU A 80 20.25 -7.09 1.46
CA GLU A 80 21.01 -6.06 2.17
C GLU A 80 22.00 -6.79 3.08
N LYS A 81 23.30 -6.56 2.87
CA LYS A 81 24.36 -7.12 3.71
C LYS A 81 24.22 -6.56 5.13
N THR A 82 24.40 -7.40 6.15
CA THR A 82 24.44 -6.93 7.53
C THR A 82 25.77 -6.23 7.82
N LEU A 83 25.86 -5.45 8.91
CA LEU A 83 27.09 -4.73 9.26
C LEU A 83 28.29 -5.69 9.43
N GLU A 84 28.03 -6.91 9.89
CA GLU A 84 29.02 -7.95 10.13
C GLU A 84 29.57 -8.57 8.84
N GLU A 85 28.83 -8.47 7.73
CA GLU A 85 29.19 -9.04 6.43
C GLU A 85 29.93 -8.02 5.52
N MET A 86 29.96 -6.74 5.91
CA MET A 86 30.64 -5.68 5.17
C MET A 86 32.16 -5.72 5.41
N SER A 87 32.95 -5.43 4.38
CA SER A 87 34.39 -5.22 4.57
C SER A 87 34.66 -3.96 5.40
N LYS A 88 35.83 -3.87 6.01
CA LYS A 88 36.26 -2.69 6.77
C LYS A 88 36.22 -1.42 5.92
N GLU A 89 36.60 -1.52 4.66
CA GLU A 89 36.59 -0.43 3.69
C GLU A 89 35.15 0.04 3.40
N GLU A 90 34.24 -0.90 3.16
CA GLU A 90 32.83 -0.60 2.92
C GLU A 90 32.17 0.06 4.15
N LEU A 91 32.54 -0.36 5.36
CA LEU A 91 32.07 0.24 6.62
C LEU A 91 32.55 1.69 6.76
N ILE A 92 33.80 1.97 6.43
CA ILE A 92 34.37 3.33 6.48
C ILE A 92 33.60 4.25 5.52
N GLU A 93 33.31 3.78 4.31
CA GLU A 93 32.53 4.56 3.34
C GLU A 93 31.11 4.85 3.83
N ARG A 94 30.45 3.87 4.44
CA ARG A 94 29.11 4.07 5.01
C ARG A 94 29.09 5.07 6.16
N VAL A 95 30.11 5.08 7.02
CA VAL A 95 30.24 6.09 8.10
C VAL A 95 30.38 7.49 7.52
N ARG A 96 31.24 7.68 6.50
CA ARG A 96 31.40 9.00 5.84
C ARG A 96 30.09 9.50 5.25
N LEU A 97 29.35 8.63 4.56
CA LEU A 97 28.04 8.98 4.00
C LEU A 97 27.05 9.40 5.10
N LEU A 98 27.02 8.69 6.24
CA LEU A 98 26.16 9.03 7.37
C LEU A 98 26.51 10.41 7.96
N GLU A 99 27.80 10.73 8.06
CA GLU A 99 28.26 12.05 8.50
C GLU A 99 27.79 13.17 7.56
N ASP A 100 27.88 12.95 6.25
CA ASP A 100 27.47 13.95 5.25
C ASP A 100 25.96 14.15 5.24
N ILE A 101 25.18 13.07 5.38
CA ILE A 101 23.72 13.17 5.58
C ILE A 101 23.42 13.99 6.84
N LYS A 102 24.08 13.68 7.96
CA LYS A 102 23.89 14.40 9.23
C LYS A 102 24.21 15.90 9.11
N LYS A 103 25.28 16.26 8.40
CA LYS A 103 25.64 17.66 8.11
C LYS A 103 24.55 18.33 7.26
N SER A 104 24.07 17.67 6.21
CA SER A 104 23.04 18.21 5.33
C SER A 104 21.72 18.47 6.06
N LEU A 105 21.34 17.59 7.00
CA LEU A 105 20.16 17.75 7.85
C LEU A 105 20.30 18.95 8.79
N ALA A 106 21.47 19.14 9.40
CA ALA A 106 21.73 20.31 10.24
C ALA A 106 21.63 21.61 9.43
N CYS A 107 22.18 21.64 8.21
CA CYS A 107 22.04 22.78 7.31
C CYS A 107 20.57 23.10 7.00
N LEU A 108 19.74 22.10 6.74
CA LEU A 108 18.31 22.30 6.47
C LEU A 108 17.54 22.83 7.68
N ASP A 109 17.84 22.32 8.88
CA ASP A 109 17.23 22.80 10.13
C ASP A 109 17.54 24.30 10.38
N GLU A 110 18.77 24.72 10.10
CA GLU A 110 19.16 26.13 10.17
C GLU A 110 18.42 27.02 9.16
N GLN A 111 18.16 26.52 7.95
CA GLN A 111 17.39 27.25 6.92
C GLN A 111 15.92 27.40 7.32
N GLN A 112 15.31 26.37 7.92
CA GLN A 112 13.94 26.42 8.43
C GLN A 112 13.80 27.46 9.56
N LYS A 113 14.76 27.50 10.49
CA LYS A 113 14.80 28.51 11.58
C LYS A 113 14.97 29.94 11.10
N LYS A 114 15.69 30.15 9.99
CA LYS A 114 15.87 31.48 9.37
C LYS A 114 14.64 31.94 8.60
N ASN A 115 13.87 31.02 8.01
CA ASN A 115 12.64 31.32 7.27
C ASN A 115 11.38 31.45 8.16
N THR A 116 11.44 31.04 9.42
CA THR A 116 10.32 31.16 10.39
C THR A 116 10.45 32.38 11.31
N LYS A 117 11.37 33.30 11.01
CA LYS A 117 11.56 34.61 11.65
C LYS A 117 11.24 35.72 10.66
#